data_AF-A0A2G6NCF3-F1
#
_entry.id   AF-A0A2G6NCF3-F1
#
_cell.length_a   1.000
_cell.length_b   1.000
_cell.length_c   1.000
_cell.angle_alpha   90.00
_cell.angle_beta   90.00
_cell.angle_gamma   90.00
#
_symmetry.space_group_name_H-M   'P 1'
#
loop_
_entity.id
_entity.type
_entity.pdbx_description
1 polymer ?
#
loop_
_entity_poly.entity_id
_entity_poly.type
_entity_poly.pdbx_seq_one_letter_code
_entity_poly.pdbx_strand_id
1 'polypeptide(L)'
;MKYEWNSNKNEWLKINRHISFEQIIFHLGRGDVWRISAHPNPEKYPGQKLYFVIVDGYIYIVPYIVEQDYIFLKTIIPSRKATRDYRTEKEKK
;
A
#
# COMPACT_ATOMS: atom_id res chain seq x y z
N MET A 1 15.23 7.12 3.54
CA MET A 1 14.90 5.69 3.69
C MET A 1 14.67 5.09 2.32
N LYS A 2 15.10 3.85 2.09
CA LYS A 2 14.90 3.11 0.83
C LYS A 2 13.67 2.21 0.93
N TYR A 3 13.11 1.81 -0.20
CA TYR A 3 12.05 0.80 -0.25
C TYR A 3 12.62 -0.52 -0.75
N GLU A 4 12.28 -1.61 -0.06
CA GLU A 4 12.69 -2.96 -0.40
C GLU A 4 11.46 -3.88 -0.54
N TRP A 5 11.56 -4.88 -1.41
CA TRP A 5 10.52 -5.87 -1.62
C TRP A 5 11.10 -7.18 -2.15
N ASN A 6 10.31 -8.24 -2.13
CA ASN A 6 10.68 -9.50 -2.78
C ASN A 6 10.39 -9.43 -4.29
N SER A 7 11.41 -9.59 -5.13
CA SER A 7 11.27 -9.50 -6.61
C SER A 7 10.30 -10.53 -7.19
N ASN A 8 10.34 -11.79 -6.73
CA ASN A 8 9.40 -12.83 -7.19
C ASN A 8 7.94 -12.46 -6.87
N LYS A 9 7.72 -11.85 -5.70
CA LYS A 9 6.40 -11.35 -5.32
C LYS A 9 5.95 -10.21 -6.22
N ASN A 10 6.87 -9.33 -6.60
CA ASN A 10 6.58 -8.22 -7.50
C ASN A 10 6.14 -8.71 -8.88
N GLU A 11 6.88 -9.66 -9.46
CA GLU A 11 6.52 -10.26 -10.74
C GLU A 11 5.17 -10.97 -10.69
N TRP A 12 4.89 -11.69 -9.58
CA TRP A 12 3.57 -12.27 -9.36
C TRP A 12 2.46 -11.22 -9.33
N LEU A 13 2.68 -10.05 -8.68
CA LEU A 13 1.71 -8.96 -8.62
C LEU A 13 1.48 -8.33 -10.00
N LYS A 14 2.55 -8.14 -10.80
CA LYS A 14 2.46 -7.64 -12.17
C LYS A 14 1.55 -8.53 -13.02
N ILE A 15 1.77 -9.84 -12.99
CA ILE A 15 1.00 -10.82 -13.78
C ILE A 15 -0.45 -10.95 -13.28
N ASN A 16 -0.66 -11.10 -11.97
CA ASN A 16 -1.97 -11.50 -11.43
C ASN A 16 -2.87 -10.31 -11.08
N ARG A 17 -2.29 -9.14 -10.80
CA ARG A 17 -3.00 -7.97 -10.29
C ARG A 17 -2.76 -6.71 -11.12
N HIS A 18 -1.95 -6.79 -12.18
CA HIS A 18 -1.63 -5.67 -13.06
C HIS A 18 -1.15 -4.43 -12.28
N ILE A 19 -0.37 -4.68 -11.22
CA ILE A 19 0.18 -3.65 -10.32
C ILE A 19 1.56 -4.09 -9.85
N SER A 20 2.44 -3.15 -9.55
CA SER A 20 3.80 -3.45 -9.09
C SER A 20 4.24 -2.56 -7.92
N PHE A 21 5.28 -2.98 -7.19
CA PHE A 21 5.86 -2.19 -6.12
C PHE A 21 6.52 -0.91 -6.64
N GLU A 22 7.12 -0.92 -7.84
CA GLU A 22 7.68 0.28 -8.47
C GLU A 22 6.59 1.33 -8.68
N GLN A 23 5.40 0.93 -9.15
CA GLN A 23 4.26 1.84 -9.31
C GLN A 23 3.78 2.38 -7.97
N ILE A 24 3.70 1.52 -6.94
CA ILE A 24 3.35 1.97 -5.59
C ILE A 24 4.35 2.99 -5.06
N ILE A 25 5.66 2.75 -5.22
CA ILE A 25 6.70 3.67 -4.75
C ILE A 25 6.65 5.00 -5.48
N PHE A 26 6.38 4.99 -6.79
CA PHE A 26 6.14 6.21 -7.55
C PHE A 26 5.01 7.05 -6.94
N HIS A 27 3.87 6.44 -6.61
CA HIS A 27 2.75 7.12 -5.98
C HIS A 27 3.05 7.56 -4.53
N LEU A 28 3.74 6.74 -3.75
CA LEU A 28 4.23 7.12 -2.42
C LEU A 28 5.14 8.36 -2.49
N GLY A 29 6.05 8.42 -3.47
CA GLY A 29 6.94 9.55 -3.68
C GLY A 29 6.23 10.84 -4.10
N ARG A 30 5.04 10.72 -4.71
CA ARG A 30 4.17 11.86 -5.05
C ARG A 30 3.27 12.30 -3.90
N GLY A 31 3.22 11.54 -2.81
CA GLY A 31 2.29 11.79 -1.71
C GLY A 31 0.86 11.33 -1.99
N ASP A 32 0.65 10.42 -2.96
CA ASP A 32 -0.65 9.85 -3.31
C ASP A 32 -1.10 8.81 -2.25
N VAL A 33 -1.12 9.24 -0.98
CA VAL A 33 -1.48 8.43 0.17
C VAL A 33 -2.73 9.01 0.80
N TRP A 34 -3.81 8.22 0.81
CA TRP A 34 -5.04 8.62 1.46
C TRP A 34 -4.91 8.55 2.99
N ARG A 35 -4.31 7.48 3.51
CA ARG A 35 -4.03 7.32 4.95
C ARG A 35 -3.01 6.24 5.25
N ILE A 36 -2.53 6.26 6.49
CA ILE A 36 -1.69 5.22 7.10
C ILE A 36 -2.45 4.69 8.31
N SER A 37 -2.46 3.37 8.52
CA SER A 37 -3.02 2.77 9.73
C SER A 37 -2.10 1.69 10.30
N ALA A 38 -2.25 1.40 11.60
CA ALA A 38 -1.73 0.17 12.17
C ALA A 38 -2.46 -1.06 11.57
N HIS A 39 -1.80 -2.22 11.63
CA HIS A 39 -2.48 -3.47 11.29
C HIS A 39 -3.57 -3.77 12.34
N PRO A 40 -4.81 -4.13 11.94
CA PRO A 40 -5.92 -4.35 12.89
C PRO A 40 -5.71 -5.56 13.81
N ASN A 41 -4.85 -6.50 13.40
CA ASN A 41 -4.42 -7.64 14.22
C ASN A 41 -2.91 -7.52 14.50
N PRO A 42 -2.50 -6.76 15.53
CA PRO A 42 -1.10 -6.55 15.85
C PRO A 42 -0.43 -7.78 16.49
N GLU A 43 -1.19 -8.65 17.16
CA GLU A 43 -0.66 -9.89 17.75
C GLU A 43 -0.12 -10.84 16.67
N LYS A 44 -0.85 -10.97 15.56
CA LYS A 44 -0.43 -11.79 14.41
C LYS A 44 0.58 -11.09 13.51
N TYR A 45 0.59 -9.76 13.49
CA TYR A 45 1.44 -8.95 12.60
C TYR A 45 2.12 -7.81 13.36
N PRO A 46 3.03 -8.12 14.31
CA PRO A 46 3.68 -7.11 15.13
C PRO A 46 4.55 -6.19 14.27
N GLY A 47 4.49 -4.89 14.55
CA GLY A 47 5.26 -3.87 13.83
C GLY A 47 4.78 -3.57 12.40
N GLN A 48 3.75 -4.27 11.90
CA GLN A 48 3.23 -4.04 10.55
C GLN A 48 2.25 -2.86 10.52
N LYS A 49 2.44 -2.00 9.51
CA LYS A 49 1.56 -0.87 9.20
C LYS A 49 1.00 -1.02 7.79
N LEU A 50 -0.02 -0.22 7.47
CA LEU A 50 -0.73 -0.25 6.20
C LEU A 50 -0.68 1.12 5.55
N TYR A 51 -0.16 1.21 4.33
CA TYR A 51 -0.40 2.36 3.45
C TYR A 51 -1.70 2.14 2.68
N PHE A 52 -2.47 3.21 2.52
CA PHE A 52 -3.62 3.27 1.61
C PHE A 52 -3.25 4.21 0.46
N VAL A 53 -2.73 3.64 -0.63
CA VAL A 53 -2.16 4.36 -1.76
C VAL A 53 -3.21 4.55 -2.85
N ILE A 54 -3.31 5.76 -3.38
CA ILE A 54 -4.21 6.10 -4.49
C ILE A 54 -3.46 5.83 -5.79
N VAL A 55 -4.00 4.93 -6.62
CA VAL A 55 -3.50 4.64 -7.97
C VAL A 55 -4.69 4.73 -8.91
N ASP A 56 -4.65 5.69 -9.84
CA ASP A 56 -5.72 5.95 -10.82
C ASP A 56 -7.14 6.05 -10.19
N GLY A 57 -7.23 6.69 -9.02
CA GLY A 57 -8.49 6.87 -8.28
C GLY A 57 -9.02 5.61 -7.58
N TYR A 58 -8.22 4.55 -7.52
CA TYR A 58 -8.48 3.32 -6.78
C TYR A 58 -7.52 3.18 -5.59
N ILE A 59 -8.00 2.66 -4.46
CA ILE A 59 -7.18 2.50 -3.25
C ILE A 59 -6.58 1.09 -3.19
N TYR A 60 -5.26 1.05 -3.07
CA TYR A 60 -4.48 -0.14 -2.80
C TYR A 60 -3.94 -0.10 -1.37
N ILE A 61 -4.19 -1.18 -0.62
CA ILE A 61 -3.64 -1.38 0.71
C ILE A 61 -2.29 -2.07 0.57
N VAL A 62 -1.24 -1.46 1.11
CA VAL A 62 0.13 -1.96 1.01
C VAL A 62 0.66 -2.17 2.43
N PRO A 63 0.65 -3.41 2.94
CA PRO A 63 1.25 -3.72 4.23
C PRO A 63 2.77 -3.57 4.15
N TYR A 64 3.35 -2.93 5.17
CA TYR A 64 4.77 -2.64 5.25
C TYR A 64 5.31 -2.74 6.67
N ILE A 65 6.61 -2.96 6.77
CA ILE A 65 7.37 -2.92 8.04
C ILE A 65 8.45 -1.85 7.88
N VAL A 66 8.68 -1.09 8.95
CA VAL A 66 9.74 -0.10 9.03
C VAL A 66 10.92 -0.75 9.73
N GLU A 67 12.04 -0.86 9.04
CA GLU A 67 13.32 -1.27 9.58
C GLU A 67 14.22 -0.02 9.75
N GLN A 68 15.43 -0.19 10.27
CA GLN A 68 16.34 0.93 10.54
C GLN A 68 16.64 1.77 9.28
N ASP A 69 16.96 1.12 8.15
CA ASP A 69 17.41 1.81 6.93
C ASP A 69 16.41 1.78 5.77
N TYR A 70 15.41 0.89 5.85
CA TYR A 70 14.48 0.62 4.75
C TYR A 70 13.05 0.34 5.19
N ILE A 71 12.14 0.50 4.24
CA ILE A 71 10.73 0.12 4.37
C ILE A 71 10.50 -1.12 3.51
N PHE A 72 10.11 -2.23 4.14
CA PHE A 72 9.83 -3.47 3.44
C PHE A 72 8.35 -3.56 3.04
N LEU A 73 8.05 -3.66 1.75
CA LEU A 73 6.69 -3.83 1.23
C LEU A 73 6.34 -5.32 1.11
N LYS A 74 5.28 -5.76 1.79
CA LYS A 74 4.91 -7.18 1.84
C LYS A 74 4.06 -7.62 0.64
N THR A 75 3.06 -6.82 0.26
CA THR A 75 2.09 -7.14 -0.80
C THR A 75 1.29 -5.91 -1.20
N ILE A 76 0.48 -6.01 -2.27
CA ILE A 76 -0.40 -4.95 -2.75
C ILE A 76 -1.81 -5.51 -2.88
N ILE A 77 -2.77 -4.99 -2.11
CA ILE A 77 -4.14 -5.51 -2.04
C ILE A 77 -5.12 -4.44 -2.55
N PRO A 78 -5.81 -4.64 -3.68
CA PRO A 78 -6.86 -3.73 -4.10
C PRO A 78 -8.00 -3.77 -3.09
N SER A 79 -8.51 -2.60 -2.67
CA SER A 79 -9.59 -2.53 -1.69
C SER A 79 -10.77 -1.72 -2.20
N ARG A 80 -11.85 -2.44 -2.57
CA ARG A 80 -13.14 -1.85 -2.95
C ARG A 80 -13.72 -1.00 -1.83
N LYS A 81 -13.68 -1.50 -0.60
CA LYS A 81 -14.18 -0.79 0.59
C LYS A 81 -13.43 0.53 0.78
N ALA A 82 -12.09 0.47 0.78
CA ALA A 82 -11.26 1.66 0.92
C ALA A 82 -11.51 2.67 -0.21
N THR A 83 -11.66 2.19 -1.45
CA THR A 83 -11.95 3.04 -2.61
C THR A 83 -13.29 3.76 -2.47
N ARG A 84 -14.34 3.05 -2.05
CA ARG A 84 -15.66 3.64 -1.81
C ARG A 84 -15.58 4.71 -0.73
N ASP A 85 -14.97 4.37 0.40
CA ASP A 85 -14.86 5.27 1.55
C ASP A 85 -14.04 6.53 1.18
N TYR A 86 -12.96 6.40 0.38
CA TYR A 86 -12.20 7.53 -0.18
C TYR A 86 -13.05 8.43 -1.07
N ARG A 87 -13.87 7.85 -1.96
CA ARG A 87 -14.77 8.61 -2.84
C ARG A 87 -15.81 9.38 -2.05
N THR A 88 -16.45 8.73 -1.06
CA THR A 88 -17.41 9.40 -0.16
C THR A 88 -16.78 10.55 0.61
N GLU A 89 -15.54 10.40 1.10
CA GLU A 89 -14.82 11.50 1.77
C GLU A 89 -14.49 12.65 0.81
N LYS A 90 -14.13 12.34 -0.44
CA LYS A 90 -13.80 13.33 -1.48
C LYS A 90 -15.02 14.15 -1.91
N GLU A 91 -16.19 13.53 -2.03
CA GLU A 91 -17.44 14.20 -2.41
C GLU A 91 -17.99 15.15 -1.33
N LYS A 92 -17.56 14.98 -0.07
CA LYS A 92 -17.94 15.83 1.07
C LYS A 92 -17.04 17.05 1.26
N LYS A 93 -15.94 17.15 0.50
CA LYS A 93 -15.00 18.29 0.52
C LYS A 93 -15.31 19.23 -0.63
#